data_AF-A0A496Q998-F1
#
_entry.id   AF-A0A496Q998-F1
#
_cell.length_a   1.000
_cell.length_b   1.000
_cell.length_c   1.000
_cell.angle_alpha   90.00
_cell.angle_beta   90.00
_cell.angle_gamma   90.00
#
_symmetry.space_group_name_H-M   'P 1'
#
loop_
_entity.id
_entity.type
_entity.pdbx_description
1 polymer ?
#
loop_
_entity_poly.entity_id
_entity_poly.type
_entity_poly.pdbx_seq_one_letter_code
_entity_poly.pdbx_strand_id
1 'polypeptide(L)'
;MSDQPERQDPRALNPVKHGAYRWITRGLLPLCDKCPFYPDSADCPYYAEGQECKPLNDYRTALTKEIMALPHIKPVHWPLVVNYVSIQVFLRIIEGWCSKVGPVLPCADEGHVNPQPALAKNYTSFSNAALRLATELGITPRVEAELQAKARGDMSRQLAAAIQQMARRECAESSNSEGQYSQNKRAVDAEFEAEEAI
;
A
#
# COMPACT_ATOMS: atom_id res chain seq x y z
N MET A 1 -49.25 -19.43 17.35
CA MET A 1 -48.90 -19.31 15.93
C MET A 1 -47.42 -19.03 15.89
N SER A 2 -46.62 -20.06 15.60
CA SER A 2 -45.17 -19.96 15.60
C SER A 2 -44.74 -19.45 14.24
N ASP A 3 -44.31 -18.20 14.16
CA ASP A 3 -43.60 -17.66 13.00
C ASP A 3 -42.31 -18.45 12.84
N GLN A 4 -42.30 -19.44 11.94
CA GLN A 4 -41.05 -20.05 11.51
C GLN A 4 -40.28 -19.01 10.70
N PRO A 5 -38.98 -18.80 10.98
CA PRO A 5 -38.16 -17.93 10.16
C PRO A 5 -38.17 -18.47 8.73
N GLU A 6 -38.60 -17.62 7.82
CA GLU A 6 -38.71 -17.89 6.39
C GLU A 6 -37.41 -18.54 5.90
N ARG A 7 -37.48 -19.80 5.44
CA ARG A 7 -36.33 -20.52 4.89
C ARG A 7 -35.78 -19.70 3.73
N GLN A 8 -34.61 -19.09 3.90
CA GLN A 8 -33.92 -18.40 2.81
C GLN A 8 -33.70 -19.38 1.65
N ASP A 9 -34.24 -19.03 0.47
CA ASP A 9 -34.12 -19.82 -0.75
C ASP A 9 -32.61 -20.04 -1.05
N PRO A 10 -32.12 -21.29 -1.17
CA PRO A 10 -30.73 -21.56 -1.55
C PRO A 10 -30.34 -20.97 -2.92
N ARG A 11 -31.29 -20.55 -3.76
CA ARG A 11 -31.05 -19.76 -4.98
C ARG A 11 -30.70 -18.30 -4.68
N ALA A 12 -31.02 -17.76 -3.51
CA ALA A 12 -30.53 -16.46 -3.05
C ALA A 12 -28.99 -16.44 -2.85
N LEU A 13 -28.33 -17.61 -2.84
CA LEU A 13 -26.87 -17.74 -2.84
C LEU A 13 -26.23 -17.64 -4.25
N ASN A 14 -27.01 -17.62 -5.34
CA ASN A 14 -26.49 -17.51 -6.70
C ASN A 14 -25.79 -16.18 -7.03
N PRO A 15 -26.26 -15.00 -6.60
CA PRO A 15 -25.68 -13.72 -7.05
C PRO A 15 -24.22 -13.57 -6.63
N VAL A 16 -23.87 -14.04 -5.42
CA VAL A 16 -22.48 -14.02 -4.94
C VAL A 16 -21.60 -14.97 -5.72
N LYS A 17 -22.08 -16.17 -6.05
CA LYS A 17 -21.33 -17.08 -6.93
C LYS A 17 -21.06 -16.43 -8.28
N HIS A 18 -22.03 -15.73 -8.87
CA HIS A 18 -21.86 -15.09 -10.17
C HIS A 18 -20.99 -13.84 -10.13
N GLY A 19 -21.18 -12.95 -9.14
CA GLY A 19 -20.34 -11.76 -8.96
C GLY A 19 -18.90 -12.12 -8.59
N ALA A 20 -18.72 -13.06 -7.66
CA ALA A 20 -17.41 -13.59 -7.32
C ALA A 20 -16.75 -14.32 -8.49
N TYR A 21 -17.50 -15.13 -9.23
CA TYR A 21 -16.98 -15.82 -10.40
C TYR A 21 -16.61 -14.85 -11.53
N ARG A 22 -17.45 -13.85 -11.81
CA ARG A 22 -17.17 -12.79 -12.80
C ARG A 22 -15.91 -12.01 -12.42
N TRP A 23 -15.71 -11.75 -11.14
CA TRP A 23 -14.49 -11.13 -10.63
C TRP A 23 -13.26 -12.04 -10.77
N ILE A 24 -13.33 -13.26 -10.25
CA ILE A 24 -12.23 -14.23 -10.24
C ILE A 24 -11.77 -14.59 -11.66
N THR A 25 -12.72 -14.73 -12.60
CA THR A 25 -12.41 -15.19 -13.96
C THR A 25 -12.13 -14.08 -14.96
N ARG A 26 -12.63 -12.85 -14.73
CA ARG A 26 -12.56 -11.76 -15.71
C ARG A 26 -12.06 -10.43 -15.15
N GLY A 27 -11.88 -10.28 -13.83
CA GLY A 27 -11.50 -9.02 -13.19
C GLY A 27 -12.55 -7.92 -13.29
N LEU A 28 -13.81 -8.27 -13.57
CA LEU A 28 -14.91 -7.33 -13.79
C LEU A 28 -15.81 -7.24 -12.56
N LEU A 29 -16.14 -6.01 -12.14
CA LEU A 29 -16.95 -5.74 -10.95
C LEU A 29 -18.33 -6.41 -11.07
N PRO A 30 -19.02 -6.71 -9.97
CA PRO A 30 -20.42 -7.13 -10.07
C PRO A 30 -21.25 -6.04 -10.75
N LEU A 31 -22.17 -6.46 -11.61
CA LEU A 31 -23.16 -5.56 -12.19
C LEU A 31 -24.23 -5.21 -11.15
N CYS A 32 -24.77 -3.99 -11.21
CA CYS A 32 -25.79 -3.52 -10.27
C CYS A 32 -27.06 -4.38 -10.30
N ASP A 33 -27.47 -4.91 -11.45
CA ASP A 33 -28.62 -5.82 -11.60
C ASP A 33 -28.38 -7.23 -11.01
N LYS A 34 -27.14 -7.53 -10.63
CA LYS A 34 -26.73 -8.76 -9.93
C LYS A 34 -26.24 -8.48 -8.51
N CYS A 35 -26.50 -7.29 -7.98
CA CYS A 35 -26.03 -6.88 -6.66
C CYS A 35 -26.72 -7.73 -5.57
N PRO A 36 -25.97 -8.47 -4.74
CA PRO A 36 -26.55 -9.23 -3.64
C PRO A 36 -27.04 -8.34 -2.48
N PHE A 37 -26.66 -7.05 -2.48
CA PHE A 37 -27.00 -6.12 -1.41
C PHE A 37 -28.35 -5.45 -1.59
N TYR A 38 -28.68 -5.11 -2.82
CA TYR A 38 -29.88 -4.37 -3.15
C TYR A 38 -30.58 -5.13 -4.28
N PRO A 39 -31.28 -6.23 -3.92
CA PRO A 39 -32.01 -7.01 -4.91
C PRO A 39 -33.10 -6.16 -5.57
N ASP A 40 -33.71 -5.26 -4.78
CA ASP A 40 -34.61 -4.22 -5.26
C ASP A 40 -33.80 -2.94 -5.45
N SER A 41 -33.48 -2.66 -6.72
CA SER A 41 -32.69 -1.52 -7.20
C SER A 41 -33.04 -0.14 -6.61
N ALA A 42 -34.26 0.02 -6.08
CA ALA A 42 -34.79 1.25 -5.51
C ALA A 42 -34.01 1.78 -4.29
N ASP A 43 -33.37 0.89 -3.53
CA ASP A 43 -32.72 1.26 -2.25
C ASP A 43 -31.24 1.63 -2.40
N CYS A 44 -30.68 1.53 -3.61
CA CYS A 44 -29.28 1.87 -3.86
C CYS A 44 -29.16 3.21 -4.62
N PRO A 45 -28.58 4.27 -4.00
CA PRO A 45 -28.43 5.58 -4.66
C PRO A 45 -27.45 5.57 -5.84
N TYR A 46 -26.74 4.46 -6.04
CA TYR A 46 -25.77 4.28 -7.13
C TYR A 46 -26.21 3.23 -8.14
N TYR A 47 -27.47 2.78 -8.08
CA TYR A 47 -27.97 1.79 -9.02
C TYR A 47 -27.98 2.34 -10.45
N ALA A 48 -27.44 1.55 -11.38
CA ALA A 48 -27.54 1.78 -12.81
C ALA A 48 -27.57 0.42 -13.51
N GLU A 49 -28.66 0.14 -14.23
CA GLU A 49 -28.89 -1.15 -14.85
C GLU A 49 -27.76 -1.52 -15.84
N GLY A 50 -27.26 -2.76 -15.74
CA GLY A 50 -26.16 -3.27 -16.58
C GLY A 50 -24.79 -2.62 -16.37
N GLN A 51 -24.66 -1.68 -15.42
CA GLN A 51 -23.39 -1.01 -15.11
C GLN A 51 -22.64 -1.69 -13.96
N GLU A 52 -21.32 -1.51 -13.94
CA GLU A 52 -20.49 -1.89 -12.80
C GLU A 52 -20.85 -1.06 -11.55
N CYS A 53 -20.73 -1.69 -10.38
CA CYS A 53 -20.99 -1.02 -9.12
C CYS A 53 -20.07 0.19 -8.90
N LYS A 54 -20.62 1.41 -8.99
CA LYS A 54 -19.87 2.68 -8.83
C LYS A 54 -19.09 2.76 -7.52
N PRO A 55 -19.65 2.49 -6.33
CA PRO A 55 -18.89 2.53 -5.07
C PRO A 55 -17.65 1.62 -5.06
N LEU A 56 -17.75 0.41 -5.64
CA LEU A 56 -16.62 -0.50 -5.72
C LEU A 56 -15.59 -0.02 -6.75
N ASN A 57 -16.03 0.59 -7.84
CA ASN A 57 -15.13 1.21 -8.82
C ASN A 57 -14.39 2.44 -8.24
N ASP A 58 -15.10 3.28 -7.48
CA ASP A 58 -14.52 4.43 -6.80
C ASP A 58 -13.47 3.97 -5.78
N TYR A 59 -13.79 2.92 -5.00
CA TYR A 59 -12.84 2.30 -4.08
C TYR A 59 -11.61 1.72 -4.79
N ARG A 60 -11.81 0.97 -5.88
CA ARG A 60 -10.72 0.45 -6.73
C ARG A 60 -9.80 1.59 -7.18
N THR A 61 -10.39 2.64 -7.74
CA THR A 61 -9.66 3.80 -8.28
C THR A 61 -8.89 4.55 -7.20
N ALA A 62 -9.53 4.80 -6.05
CA ALA A 62 -8.92 5.49 -4.92
C ALA A 62 -7.72 4.70 -4.37
N LEU A 63 -7.91 3.40 -4.11
CA LEU A 63 -6.84 2.55 -3.57
C LEU A 63 -5.67 2.40 -4.55
N THR A 64 -5.95 2.25 -5.84
CA THR A 64 -4.89 2.24 -6.86
C THR A 64 -4.09 3.54 -6.85
N LYS A 65 -4.77 4.70 -6.79
CA LYS A 65 -4.12 6.01 -6.75
C LYS A 65 -3.27 6.18 -5.49
N GLU A 66 -3.77 5.75 -4.34
CA GLU A 66 -3.07 5.80 -3.06
C GLU A 66 -1.77 4.98 -3.10
N ILE A 67 -1.83 3.72 -3.55
CA ILE A 67 -0.65 2.85 -3.61
C ILE A 67 0.36 3.38 -4.63
N MET A 68 -0.11 3.84 -5.80
CA MET A 68 0.79 4.40 -6.82
C MET A 68 1.43 5.73 -6.41
N ALA A 69 0.89 6.42 -5.40
CA ALA A 69 1.48 7.64 -4.85
C ALA A 69 2.60 7.37 -3.85
N LEU A 70 2.82 6.11 -3.44
CA LEU A 70 3.87 5.77 -2.49
C LEU A 70 5.27 5.96 -3.11
N PRO A 71 6.25 6.56 -2.40
CA PRO A 71 7.53 6.95 -2.98
C PRO A 71 8.37 5.79 -3.57
N HIS A 72 8.22 4.59 -3.02
CA HIS A 72 8.96 3.40 -3.46
C HIS A 72 8.24 2.63 -4.58
N ILE A 73 6.98 2.98 -4.88
CA ILE A 73 6.20 2.37 -5.95
C ILE A 73 6.52 3.09 -7.27
N LYS A 74 6.85 2.30 -8.30
CA LYS A 74 7.23 2.78 -9.63
C LYS A 74 6.20 2.32 -10.66
N PRO A 75 6.13 2.96 -11.84
CA PRO A 75 5.23 2.53 -12.92
C PRO A 75 5.36 1.04 -13.30
N VAL A 76 6.56 0.46 -13.18
CA VAL A 76 6.80 -0.98 -13.43
C VAL A 76 6.06 -1.90 -12.46
N HIS A 77 5.69 -1.42 -11.26
CA HIS A 77 4.91 -2.19 -10.28
C HIS A 77 3.40 -2.20 -10.57
N TRP A 78 2.94 -1.48 -11.61
CA TRP A 78 1.52 -1.36 -11.95
C TRP A 78 0.76 -2.70 -11.99
N PRO A 79 1.28 -3.78 -12.61
CA PRO A 79 0.58 -5.07 -12.62
C PRO A 79 0.34 -5.65 -11.22
N LEU A 80 1.31 -5.50 -10.31
CA LEU A 80 1.19 -5.96 -8.92
C LEU A 80 0.15 -5.14 -8.15
N VAL A 81 0.14 -3.82 -8.35
CA VAL A 81 -0.85 -2.92 -7.75
C VAL A 81 -2.25 -3.28 -8.23
N VAL A 82 -2.46 -3.45 -9.53
CA VAL A 82 -3.76 -3.85 -10.10
C VAL A 82 -4.24 -5.18 -9.51
N ASN A 83 -3.37 -6.18 -9.40
CA ASN A 83 -3.72 -7.47 -8.83
C ASN A 83 -4.07 -7.36 -7.33
N TYR A 84 -3.27 -6.61 -6.56
CA TYR A 84 -3.53 -6.39 -5.14
C TYR A 84 -4.88 -5.70 -4.92
N VAL A 85 -5.10 -4.57 -5.59
CA VAL A 85 -6.37 -3.82 -5.50
C VAL A 85 -7.53 -4.70 -5.93
N SER A 86 -7.32 -5.54 -6.95
CA SER A 86 -8.38 -6.42 -7.41
C SER A 86 -8.79 -7.42 -6.33
N ILE A 87 -7.83 -7.98 -5.60
CA ILE A 87 -8.12 -8.88 -4.49
C ILE A 87 -8.77 -8.13 -3.31
N GLN A 88 -8.36 -6.90 -3.01
CA GLN A 88 -8.98 -6.11 -1.94
C GLN A 88 -10.47 -5.81 -2.21
N VAL A 89 -10.79 -5.43 -3.45
CA VAL A 89 -12.19 -5.23 -3.88
C VAL A 89 -12.99 -6.53 -3.72
N PHE A 90 -12.41 -7.67 -4.08
CA PHE A 90 -13.05 -8.97 -3.92
C PHE A 90 -13.37 -9.31 -2.47
N LEU A 91 -12.39 -9.13 -1.57
CA LEU A 91 -12.56 -9.38 -0.14
C LEU A 91 -13.67 -8.48 0.41
N ARG A 92 -13.71 -7.21 0.01
CA ARG A 92 -14.78 -6.28 0.40
C ARG A 92 -16.18 -6.71 -0.05
N ILE A 93 -16.30 -7.32 -1.24
CA ILE A 93 -17.57 -7.89 -1.70
C ILE A 93 -17.99 -9.06 -0.80
N ILE A 94 -17.05 -9.96 -0.46
CA ILE A 94 -17.34 -11.09 0.44
C ILE A 94 -17.75 -10.58 1.83
N GLU A 95 -16.98 -9.66 2.41
CA GLU A 95 -17.26 -9.07 3.73
C GLU A 95 -18.62 -8.40 3.78
N GLY A 96 -18.94 -7.57 2.78
CA GLY A 96 -20.25 -6.93 2.68
C GLY A 96 -21.36 -7.97 2.61
N TRP A 97 -21.15 -9.09 1.93
CA TRP A 97 -22.16 -10.14 1.85
C TRP A 97 -22.33 -10.87 3.18
N CYS A 98 -21.21 -11.23 3.82
CA CYS A 98 -21.22 -11.85 5.13
C CYS A 98 -21.83 -10.95 6.21
N SER A 99 -21.73 -9.62 6.08
CA SER A 99 -22.39 -8.71 7.02
C SER A 99 -23.92 -8.72 6.89
N LYS A 100 -24.46 -9.07 5.71
CA LYS A 100 -25.91 -9.21 5.49
C LYS A 100 -26.46 -10.58 5.86
N VAL A 101 -25.81 -11.65 5.41
CA VAL A 101 -26.34 -13.02 5.57
C VAL A 101 -25.78 -13.74 6.80
N GLY A 102 -24.80 -13.16 7.48
CA GLY A 102 -24.05 -13.79 8.55
C GLY A 102 -22.87 -14.63 8.04
N PRO A 103 -21.84 -14.85 8.86
CA PRO A 103 -20.64 -15.61 8.46
C PRO A 103 -20.88 -17.13 8.41
N VAL A 104 -21.99 -17.60 8.96
CA VAL A 104 -22.33 -19.01 9.11
C VAL A 104 -23.65 -19.28 8.39
N LEU A 105 -23.78 -20.48 7.84
CA LEU A 105 -25.06 -20.93 7.32
C LEU A 105 -26.04 -21.07 8.49
N PRO A 106 -27.31 -20.70 8.32
CA PRO A 106 -28.35 -21.04 9.29
C PRO A 106 -28.51 -22.56 9.29
N CYS A 107 -27.84 -23.23 10.22
CA CYS A 107 -27.98 -24.67 10.41
C CYS A 107 -29.30 -24.92 11.15
N ALA A 108 -30.20 -25.68 10.53
CA ALA A 108 -31.33 -26.26 11.24
C ALA A 108 -30.78 -27.30 12.24
N ASP A 109 -30.84 -26.96 13.52
CA ASP A 109 -30.93 -27.87 14.68
C ASP A 109 -29.76 -28.83 15.04
N GLU A 110 -28.62 -28.83 14.35
CA GLU A 110 -27.56 -29.85 14.61
C GLU A 110 -26.31 -29.40 15.40
N GLY A 111 -26.28 -28.21 16.02
CA GLY A 111 -25.15 -27.80 16.88
C GLY A 111 -23.80 -27.61 16.17
N HIS A 112 -23.75 -27.77 14.85
CA HIS A 112 -22.57 -27.56 14.02
C HIS A 112 -22.58 -26.16 13.39
N VAL A 113 -21.46 -25.45 13.51
CA VAL A 113 -21.26 -24.14 12.89
C VAL A 113 -20.63 -24.32 11.52
N ASN A 114 -21.43 -24.26 10.45
CA ASN A 114 -20.93 -24.35 9.08
C ASN A 114 -20.66 -22.95 8.52
N PRO A 115 -19.42 -22.61 8.14
CA PRO A 115 -19.12 -21.32 7.54
C PRO A 115 -19.77 -21.20 6.16
N GLN A 116 -20.08 -19.97 5.75
CA GLN A 116 -20.51 -19.72 4.38
C GLN A 116 -19.44 -20.20 3.37
N PRO A 117 -19.80 -20.88 2.27
CA PRO A 117 -18.83 -21.42 1.32
C PRO A 117 -17.87 -20.38 0.73
N ALA A 118 -18.34 -19.13 0.56
CA ALA A 118 -17.53 -18.02 0.09
C ALA A 118 -16.41 -17.65 1.09
N LEU A 119 -16.64 -17.79 2.40
CA LEU A 119 -15.64 -17.55 3.43
C LEU A 119 -14.62 -18.70 3.51
N ALA A 120 -15.10 -19.94 3.58
CA ALA A 120 -14.25 -21.08 3.86
C ALA A 120 -13.14 -21.31 2.83
N LYS A 121 -13.45 -21.13 1.53
CA LYS A 121 -12.50 -21.39 0.43
C LYS A 121 -11.90 -20.13 -0.16
N ASN A 122 -12.72 -19.13 -0.43
CA ASN A 122 -12.25 -17.97 -1.19
C ASN A 122 -11.59 -16.96 -0.26
N TYR A 123 -12.27 -16.52 0.80
CA TYR A 123 -11.76 -15.46 1.67
C TYR A 123 -10.35 -15.74 2.19
N THR A 124 -10.11 -16.89 2.83
CA THR A 124 -8.77 -17.23 3.37
C THR A 124 -7.68 -17.25 2.30
N SER A 125 -7.96 -17.85 1.14
CA SER A 125 -6.97 -17.96 0.04
C SER A 125 -6.63 -16.59 -0.54
N PHE A 126 -7.65 -15.76 -0.78
CA PHE A 126 -7.48 -14.42 -1.33
C PHE A 126 -6.86 -13.46 -0.31
N SER A 127 -7.20 -13.57 0.98
CA SER A 127 -6.55 -12.80 2.05
C SER A 127 -5.06 -13.12 2.15
N ASN A 128 -4.67 -14.39 2.03
CA ASN A 128 -3.26 -14.77 1.99
C ASN A 128 -2.56 -14.26 0.72
N ALA A 129 -3.24 -14.27 -0.43
CA ALA A 129 -2.70 -13.69 -1.66
C ALA A 129 -2.52 -12.17 -1.56
N ALA A 130 -3.48 -11.47 -0.96
CA ALA A 130 -3.39 -10.04 -0.69
C ALA A 130 -2.21 -9.71 0.22
N LEU A 131 -1.98 -10.51 1.28
CA LEU A 131 -0.86 -10.31 2.19
C LEU A 131 0.50 -10.51 1.51
N ARG A 132 0.62 -11.51 0.63
CA ARG A 132 1.85 -11.71 -0.17
C ARG A 132 2.12 -10.52 -1.08
N LEU A 133 1.13 -10.08 -1.85
CA LEU A 133 1.26 -8.91 -2.72
C LEU A 133 1.54 -7.63 -1.93
N ALA A 134 0.92 -7.45 -0.76
CA ALA A 134 1.21 -6.32 0.13
C ALA A 134 2.67 -6.33 0.61
N THR A 135 3.22 -7.51 0.86
CA THR A 135 4.63 -7.69 1.25
C THR A 135 5.55 -7.34 0.08
N GLU A 136 5.24 -7.82 -1.13
CA GLU A 136 6.00 -7.52 -2.35
C GLU A 136 5.95 -6.03 -2.72
N LEU A 137 4.80 -5.39 -2.54
CA LEU A 137 4.63 -3.95 -2.72
C LEU A 137 5.28 -3.11 -1.62
N GLY A 138 5.64 -3.72 -0.48
CA GLY A 138 6.25 -3.03 0.65
C GLY A 138 5.30 -2.15 1.46
N ILE A 139 3.99 -2.44 1.39
CA ILE A 139 2.93 -1.67 2.08
C ILE A 139 2.51 -2.28 3.43
N THR A 140 3.19 -3.33 3.89
CA THR A 140 2.94 -3.89 5.22
C THR A 140 3.66 -3.07 6.30
N PRO A 141 3.12 -2.95 7.52
CA PRO A 141 3.76 -2.17 8.59
C PRO A 141 5.20 -2.61 8.89
N ARG A 142 5.48 -3.90 8.77
CA ARG A 142 6.83 -4.44 8.92
C ARG A 142 7.78 -3.90 7.87
N VAL A 143 7.41 -3.99 6.58
CA VAL A 143 8.27 -3.51 5.50
C VAL A 143 8.38 -2.00 5.54
N GLU A 144 7.32 -1.29 5.91
CA GLU A 144 7.35 0.16 6.12
C GLU A 144 8.36 0.54 7.20
N ALA A 145 8.36 -0.14 8.35
CA ALA A 145 9.35 0.08 9.40
C ALA A 145 10.78 -0.20 8.92
N GLU A 146 10.98 -1.27 8.13
CA GLU A 146 12.29 -1.59 7.53
C GLU A 146 12.75 -0.51 6.54
N LEU A 147 11.84 0.03 5.72
CA LEU A 147 12.12 1.12 4.78
C LEU A 147 12.47 2.43 5.52
N GLN A 148 11.71 2.76 6.57
CA GLN A 148 11.99 3.92 7.42
C GLN A 148 13.34 3.80 8.14
N ALA A 149 13.67 2.61 8.66
CA ALA A 149 14.95 2.36 9.30
C ALA A 149 16.13 2.52 8.33
N LYS A 150 16.01 2.01 7.09
CA LYS A 150 17.02 2.20 6.04
C LYS A 150 17.19 3.68 5.69
N ALA A 151 16.09 4.40 5.49
CA ALA A 151 16.13 5.83 5.20
C ALA A 151 16.83 6.64 6.29
N ARG A 152 16.58 6.32 7.57
CA ARG A 152 17.28 6.94 8.71
C ARG A 152 18.77 6.63 8.71
N GLY A 153 19.14 5.37 8.48
CA GLY A 153 20.55 4.95 8.41
C GLY A 153 21.32 5.66 7.29
N ASP A 154 20.70 5.82 6.13
CA ASP A 154 21.31 6.52 4.99
C ASP A 154 21.50 8.02 5.26
N MET A 155 20.53 8.68 5.91
CA MET A 155 20.67 10.08 6.34
C MET A 155 21.82 10.26 7.35
N SER A 156 21.94 9.35 8.33
CA SER A 156 23.03 9.39 9.31
C SER A 156 24.41 9.24 8.63
N ARG A 157 24.51 8.38 7.62
CA ARG A 157 25.75 8.22 6.83
C ARG A 157 26.07 9.45 5.99
N GLN A 158 25.08 10.04 5.35
CA GLN A 158 25.24 11.27 4.56
C GLN A 158 25.71 12.44 5.43
N LEU A 159 25.12 12.59 6.62
CA LEU A 159 25.55 13.62 7.59
C LEU A 159 26.98 13.39 8.05
N ALA A 160 27.35 12.16 8.41
CA ALA A 160 28.71 11.83 8.83
C ALA A 160 29.74 12.12 7.71
N ALA A 161 29.40 11.78 6.47
CA ALA A 161 30.25 12.09 5.30
C ALA A 161 30.39 13.60 5.09
N ALA A 162 29.31 14.37 5.24
CA ALA A 162 29.34 15.83 5.13
C ALA A 162 30.22 16.48 6.22
N ILE A 163 30.11 16.03 7.47
CA ILE A 163 30.96 16.48 8.58
C ILE A 163 32.44 16.20 8.28
N GLN A 164 32.77 15.00 7.78
CA GLN A 164 34.14 14.66 7.41
C GLN A 164 34.67 15.52 6.25
N GLN A 165 33.82 15.86 5.27
CA GLN A 165 34.21 16.77 4.19
C GLN A 165 34.48 18.19 4.69
N MET A 166 33.67 18.70 5.63
CA MET A 166 33.91 20.02 6.22
C MET A 166 35.20 20.03 7.04
N ALA A 167 35.43 19.03 7.89
CA ALA A 167 36.67 18.92 8.67
C ALA A 167 37.93 18.85 7.78
N ARG A 168 37.84 18.18 6.62
CA ARG A 168 38.94 18.14 5.64
C ARG A 168 39.18 19.49 4.96
N ARG A 169 38.13 20.27 4.70
CA ARG A 169 38.27 21.62 4.15
C ARG A 169 38.92 22.57 5.14
N GLU A 170 38.49 22.55 6.39
CA GLU A 170 39.08 23.37 7.45
C GLU A 170 40.58 23.06 7.65
N CYS A 171 40.98 21.78 7.64
CA CYS A 171 42.39 21.41 7.70
C CYS A 171 43.21 21.83 6.46
N ALA A 172 42.59 21.83 5.27
CA ALA A 172 43.25 22.28 4.04
C ALA A 172 43.42 23.80 4.00
N GLU A 173 42.43 24.54 4.53
CA GLU A 173 42.48 26.00 4.64
C GLU A 173 43.49 26.45 5.70
N SER A 174 43.57 25.76 6.86
CA SER A 174 44.56 26.09 7.90
C SER A 174 46.00 25.86 7.44
N SER A 175 46.28 24.74 6.76
CA SER A 175 47.60 24.45 6.20
C SER A 175 48.02 25.41 5.08
N ASN A 176 47.08 25.91 4.27
CA ASN A 176 47.35 26.99 3.31
C ASN A 176 47.66 28.33 4.00
N SER A 177 46.97 28.65 5.10
CA SER A 177 47.21 29.89 5.83
C SER A 177 48.58 29.93 6.51
N GLU A 178 49.06 28.81 7.05
CA GLU A 178 50.41 28.70 7.62
C GLU A 178 51.50 28.81 6.54
N GLY A 179 51.27 28.24 5.36
CA GLY A 179 52.16 28.38 4.20
C GLY A 179 52.28 29.83 3.72
N GLN A 180 51.15 30.55 3.64
CA GLN A 180 51.14 31.98 3.29
C GLN A 180 51.81 32.84 4.35
N TYR A 181 51.60 32.56 5.64
CA TYR A 181 52.26 33.30 6.72
C TYR A 181 53.79 33.09 6.72
N SER A 182 54.25 31.86 6.45
CA SER A 182 55.69 31.55 6.33
C SER A 182 56.35 32.22 5.12
N GLN A 183 55.68 32.25 3.97
CA GLN A 183 56.19 32.93 2.77
C GLN A 183 56.24 34.45 2.96
N ASN A 184 55.20 35.04 3.53
CA ASN A 184 55.18 36.48 3.82
C ASN A 184 56.26 36.86 4.84
N LYS A 185 56.49 36.05 5.88
CA LYS A 185 57.56 36.30 6.85
C LYS A 185 58.95 36.30 6.20
N ARG A 186 59.24 35.32 5.33
CA ARG A 186 60.52 35.27 4.60
C ARG A 186 60.72 36.44 3.64
N ALA A 187 59.66 36.94 3.01
CA ALA A 187 59.73 38.10 2.14
C ALA A 187 60.11 39.37 2.92
N VAL A 188 59.48 39.57 4.10
CA VAL A 188 59.77 40.70 4.98
C VAL A 188 61.21 40.62 5.55
N ASP A 189 61.64 39.44 5.98
CA ASP A 189 63.00 39.24 6.50
C ASP A 189 64.07 39.52 5.41
N ALA A 190 63.79 39.14 4.15
CA ALA A 190 64.70 39.39 3.02
C ALA A 190 64.77 40.88 2.59
N GLU A 191 63.66 41.62 2.71
CA GLU A 191 63.66 43.08 2.48
C GLU A 191 64.48 43.81 3.54
N PHE A 192 64.41 43.35 4.80
CA PHE A 192 65.16 43.95 5.91
C PHE A 192 66.68 43.74 5.78
N GLU A 193 67.12 42.52 5.39
CA GLU A 193 68.55 42.25 5.13
C GLU A 193 69.10 43.01 3.91
N ALA A 194 68.25 43.34 2.93
CA ALA A 194 68.66 44.13 1.76
C ALA A 194 68.87 45.62 2.08
N GLU A 195 68.15 46.18 3.06
CA GLU A 195 68.33 47.56 3.51
C GLU A 195 69.56 47.75 4.41
N GLU A 196 69.99 46.74 5.18
CA GLU A 196 71.21 46.82 6.00
C GLU A 196 72.52 46.73 5.18
N ALA A 197 72.46 46.30 3.93
CA ALA A 197 73.62 46.11 3.05
C ALA A 197 74.00 47.33 2.20
N ILE A 198 73.31 48.47 2.37
CA ILE A 198 73.53 49.74 1.65
C ILE A 198 74.18 50.77 2.59
#